data_AF-F0IK70-F1
#
_entry.id   AF-F0IK70-F1
#
_cell.length_a   1.000
_cell.length_b   1.000
_cell.length_c   1.000
_cell.angle_alpha   90.00
_cell.angle_beta   90.00
_cell.angle_gamma   90.00
#
_symmetry.space_group_name_H-M   'P 1'
#
loop_
_entity.id
_entity.type
_entity.pdbx_description
1 polymer ?
#
loop_
_entity_poly.entity_id
_entity_poly.type
_entity_poly.pdbx_seq_one_letter_code
_entity_poly.pdbx_strand_id
1 'polypeptide(L)'
;MKKLKWWLLAGLIPLFLPVLIIIILMGAVGGGGTNGSPQSQNGVTYADHWSDGDPYTHNLLVHRFGITAEQLDGFLDTLGISYDKNRINGKKLLEWEAKSNLDVRGIVAIALNESSLGTAGVATNPGANMFGFGAYDSNPEYANNFNDEVAVVGLTQQTIIGNKNQTFKIQDDKAKKFANGTLNTATEGGVYFTDTTGSGKRRAETMQKLDTFIDEHGGTPKAPEQTTGKTRDGGGVTSNDIPVGYSLTTAIDTTGYITSTYPWGQCTWYVFNRGKQVGVNFDPFMGNGGQWMNKAGFTTTHTPTEHSALSFIPGQAGADPIYGHIAFVEQVKSDGSILISECNVKGLGIISYRTFDAETAKQFTYVIGH
;
A
#
# COMPACT_ATOMS: atom_id res chain seq x y z
N MET A 1 67.84 12.46 -8.61
CA MET A 1 66.37 12.31 -8.55
C MET A 1 66.01 11.08 -7.72
N LYS A 2 65.54 11.25 -6.48
CA LYS A 2 64.33 10.64 -5.88
C LYS A 2 64.33 10.96 -4.38
N LYS A 3 63.16 11.39 -3.92
CA LYS A 3 62.93 12.17 -2.71
C LYS A 3 62.75 11.30 -1.46
N LEU A 4 63.22 11.89 -0.37
CA LEU A 4 62.91 11.72 1.05
C LEU A 4 61.47 11.19 1.34
N LYS A 5 61.35 10.16 2.19
CA LYS A 5 60.09 9.79 2.88
C LYS A 5 60.24 10.07 4.37
N TRP A 6 59.41 10.98 4.88
CA TRP A 6 59.20 11.20 6.30
C TRP A 6 58.20 10.19 6.87
N TRP A 7 58.46 9.79 8.11
CA TRP A 7 57.57 9.05 9.00
C TRP A 7 56.74 10.02 9.86
N LEU A 8 55.53 9.62 10.27
CA LEU A 8 54.81 9.95 11.51
C LEU A 8 53.51 9.09 11.50
N LEU A 9 53.37 8.01 12.28
CA LEU A 9 53.03 7.88 13.72
C LEU A 9 51.58 8.22 14.12
N ALA A 10 50.95 7.18 14.67
CA ALA A 10 50.06 7.14 15.84
C ALA A 10 48.58 7.55 15.73
N GLY A 11 47.72 6.64 16.23
CA GLY A 11 46.30 6.90 16.51
C GLY A 11 45.48 5.64 16.80
N LEU A 12 45.90 4.81 17.78
CA LEU A 12 45.04 3.80 18.43
C LEU A 12 44.04 4.52 19.35
N ILE A 13 42.77 4.09 19.39
CA ILE A 13 42.10 3.45 20.54
C ILE A 13 40.59 3.24 20.26
N PRO A 14 39.99 2.11 20.69
CA PRO A 14 38.61 1.66 20.41
C PRO A 14 37.65 2.12 21.51
N LEU A 15 36.31 2.04 21.37
CA LEU A 15 35.46 1.71 22.53
C LEU A 15 33.96 1.38 22.21
N PHE A 16 33.59 0.11 22.50
CA PHE A 16 32.40 -0.38 23.24
C PHE A 16 31.00 -0.45 22.59
N LEU A 17 30.67 -1.68 22.18
CA LEU A 17 29.32 -2.27 22.28
C LEU A 17 28.93 -2.48 23.75
N PRO A 18 27.66 -2.27 24.13
CA PRO A 18 27.02 -3.00 25.20
C PRO A 18 26.31 -4.24 24.65
N VAL A 19 26.82 -5.41 25.06
CA VAL A 19 26.16 -6.72 24.93
C VAL A 19 25.04 -6.78 25.96
N LEU A 20 23.79 -6.92 25.52
CA LEU A 20 22.68 -7.31 26.39
C LEU A 20 22.38 -8.79 26.19
N ILE A 21 22.66 -9.58 27.22
CA ILE A 21 22.28 -10.99 27.36
C ILE A 21 20.80 -11.02 27.75
N ILE A 22 19.93 -11.59 26.92
CA ILE A 22 18.57 -11.97 27.30
C ILE A 22 18.46 -13.49 27.26
N ILE A 23 18.09 -14.03 28.40
CA ILE A 23 17.82 -15.44 28.68
C ILE A 23 16.53 -15.84 27.96
N ILE A 24 16.62 -16.83 27.07
CA ILE A 24 15.48 -17.47 26.42
C ILE A 24 14.84 -18.42 27.45
N LEU A 25 13.63 -18.09 27.89
CA LEU A 25 12.72 -19.06 28.52
C LEU A 25 11.54 -19.27 27.58
N MET A 26 11.50 -20.47 27.01
CA MET A 26 10.38 -21.00 26.23
C MET A 26 9.13 -21.03 27.11
N GLY A 27 8.08 -20.38 26.65
CA GLY A 27 6.72 -20.52 27.14
C GLY A 27 5.77 -20.42 25.96
N ALA A 28 5.39 -21.58 25.43
CA ALA A 28 4.34 -21.69 24.44
C ALA A 28 3.00 -21.34 25.09
N VAL A 29 2.35 -20.28 24.61
CA VAL A 29 0.89 -20.12 24.71
C VAL A 29 0.42 -19.65 23.34
N GLY A 30 -0.18 -20.59 22.60
CA GLY A 30 -0.87 -20.31 21.35
C GLY A 30 -2.18 -19.59 21.65
N GLY A 31 -2.33 -18.40 21.10
CA GLY A 31 -3.60 -17.75 20.84
C GLY A 31 -3.71 -17.54 19.35
N GLY A 32 -4.27 -18.51 18.63
CA GLY A 32 -4.59 -18.35 17.22
C GLY A 32 -5.77 -17.38 17.07
N GLY A 33 -5.46 -16.09 16.96
CA GLY A 33 -6.40 -15.10 16.48
C GLY A 33 -6.66 -15.36 15.00
N THR A 34 -7.91 -15.59 14.63
CA THR A 34 -8.31 -15.74 13.23
C THR A 34 -8.14 -14.39 12.53
N ASN A 35 -7.10 -14.24 11.71
CA ASN A 35 -6.92 -13.05 10.87
C ASN A 35 -8.14 -12.92 9.93
N GLY A 36 -9.01 -11.94 10.18
CA GLY A 36 -10.03 -11.53 9.22
C GLY A 36 -9.38 -11.00 7.94
N SER A 37 -10.03 -11.19 6.79
CA SER A 37 -9.54 -10.62 5.52
C SER A 37 -9.49 -9.10 5.59
N PRO A 38 -8.42 -8.44 5.08
CA PRO A 38 -8.30 -7.00 5.17
C PRO A 38 -9.46 -6.24 4.48
N GLN A 39 -9.97 -5.18 5.11
CA GLN A 39 -11.12 -4.39 4.67
C GLN A 39 -10.70 -2.96 4.28
N SER A 40 -11.11 -2.46 3.11
CA SER A 40 -10.75 -1.11 2.66
C SER A 40 -11.86 -0.08 2.93
N GLN A 41 -11.51 1.07 3.52
CA GLN A 41 -12.40 2.20 3.76
C GLN A 41 -11.65 3.52 3.52
N ASN A 42 -12.22 4.43 2.72
CA ASN A 42 -11.63 5.73 2.36
C ASN A 42 -10.20 5.65 1.78
N GLY A 43 -9.84 4.56 1.10
CA GLY A 43 -8.50 4.34 0.55
C GLY A 43 -7.50 3.75 1.53
N VAL A 44 -7.89 3.54 2.79
CA VAL A 44 -7.10 2.89 3.84
C VAL A 44 -7.56 1.44 3.98
N THR A 45 -6.61 0.50 3.96
CA THR A 45 -6.92 -0.92 4.18
C THR A 45 -6.69 -1.26 5.64
N TYR A 46 -7.59 -2.02 6.25
CA TYR A 46 -7.54 -2.43 7.64
C TYR A 46 -7.44 -3.94 7.78
N ALA A 47 -6.76 -4.42 8.81
CA ALA A 47 -6.79 -5.80 9.28
C ALA A 47 -7.02 -5.82 10.79
N ASP A 48 -7.60 -6.91 11.31
CA ASP A 48 -7.78 -7.06 12.77
C ASP A 48 -6.43 -7.03 13.49
N HIS A 49 -5.44 -7.76 12.97
CA HIS A 49 -4.05 -7.76 13.44
C HIS A 49 -3.09 -7.60 12.27
N TRP A 50 -3.04 -8.58 11.37
CA TRP A 50 -2.07 -8.61 10.26
C TRP A 50 -2.75 -8.81 8.91
N SER A 51 -2.18 -8.23 7.85
CA SER A 51 -2.69 -8.35 6.49
C SER A 51 -2.38 -9.70 5.84
N ASP A 52 -1.28 -10.34 6.26
CA ASP A 52 -0.91 -11.69 5.84
C ASP A 52 -0.09 -12.35 6.93
N GLY A 53 -0.55 -13.51 7.42
CA GLY A 53 0.17 -14.38 8.35
C GLY A 53 0.52 -13.75 9.70
N ASP A 54 1.59 -12.97 9.72
CA ASP A 54 2.35 -12.54 10.88
C ASP A 54 2.92 -11.09 10.68
N PRO A 55 3.48 -10.44 11.71
CA PRO A 55 4.01 -9.07 11.60
C PRO A 55 5.21 -8.91 10.65
N TYR A 56 5.92 -9.99 10.30
CA TYR A 56 7.07 -9.94 9.40
C TYR A 56 6.64 -9.89 7.93
N THR A 57 5.54 -10.56 7.59
CA THR A 57 4.91 -10.53 6.27
C THR A 57 3.83 -9.45 6.13
N HIS A 58 3.44 -8.80 7.22
CA HIS A 58 2.48 -7.70 7.23
C HIS A 58 2.86 -6.58 6.24
N ASN A 59 1.92 -6.21 5.37
CA ASN A 59 1.99 -5.02 4.52
C ASN A 59 1.77 -3.76 5.36
N LEU A 60 2.82 -2.93 5.45
CA LEU A 60 2.89 -1.71 6.25
C LEU A 60 1.91 -0.60 5.81
N LEU A 61 1.20 -0.77 4.68
CA LEU A 61 0.13 0.11 4.22
C LEU A 61 -1.27 -0.39 4.63
N VAL A 62 -1.33 -1.48 5.41
CA VAL A 62 -2.55 -2.00 6.03
C VAL A 62 -2.52 -1.65 7.51
N HIS A 63 -3.62 -1.15 8.02
CA HIS A 63 -3.70 -0.56 9.35
C HIS A 63 -4.52 -1.44 10.28
N ARG A 64 -4.32 -1.28 11.59
CA ARG A 64 -5.26 -1.80 12.57
C ARG A 64 -6.20 -0.68 12.99
N PHE A 65 -7.50 -0.89 12.79
CA PHE A 65 -8.49 0.17 12.99
C PHE A 65 -8.61 0.53 14.48
N GLY A 66 -8.75 1.82 14.78
CA GLY A 66 -9.17 2.28 16.11
C GLY A 66 -8.10 2.22 17.20
N ILE A 67 -6.81 2.14 16.85
CA ILE A 67 -5.72 2.34 17.82
C ILE A 67 -5.81 3.75 18.41
N THR A 68 -5.71 3.87 19.74
CA THR A 68 -5.79 5.17 20.43
C THR A 68 -4.42 5.74 20.78
N ALA A 69 -4.37 7.05 21.01
CA ALA A 69 -3.14 7.72 21.44
C ALA A 69 -2.66 7.19 22.82
N GLU A 70 -3.58 6.89 23.72
CA GLU A 70 -3.29 6.37 25.06
C GLU A 70 -2.68 4.97 25.01
N GLN A 71 -3.11 4.12 24.08
CA GLN A 71 -2.50 2.81 23.86
C GLN A 71 -1.05 2.94 23.37
N LEU A 72 -0.80 3.89 22.45
CA LEU A 72 0.55 4.17 21.96
C LEU A 72 1.44 4.75 23.04
N ASP A 73 0.97 5.75 23.78
CA ASP A 73 1.70 6.37 24.89
C ASP A 73 2.01 5.34 25.99
N GLY A 74 1.03 4.50 26.34
CA GLY A 74 1.20 3.42 27.29
C GLY A 74 2.28 2.43 26.86
N PHE A 75 2.28 2.02 25.57
CA PHE A 75 3.33 1.16 25.04
C PHE A 75 4.70 1.82 25.09
N LEU A 76 4.82 3.09 24.68
CA LEU A 76 6.08 3.82 24.72
C LEU A 76 6.66 3.91 26.15
N ASP A 77 5.80 4.09 27.15
CA ASP A 77 6.22 4.11 28.57
C ASP A 77 6.78 2.75 29.04
N THR A 78 6.36 1.63 28.44
CA THR A 78 6.92 0.30 28.77
C THR A 78 8.35 0.09 28.29
N LEU A 79 8.82 0.91 27.34
CA LEU A 79 10.14 0.73 26.71
C LEU A 79 11.29 1.11 27.64
N GLY A 80 11.02 1.89 28.70
CA GLY A 80 12.06 2.36 29.63
C GLY A 80 13.08 3.32 29.01
N ILE A 81 12.75 3.92 27.86
CA ILE A 81 13.61 4.88 27.14
C ILE A 81 13.24 6.30 27.57
N SER A 82 14.24 7.11 27.92
CA SER A 82 14.05 8.54 28.18
C SER A 82 14.05 9.32 26.85
N TYR A 83 12.87 9.54 26.27
CA TYR A 83 12.69 10.29 25.02
C TYR A 83 11.91 11.61 25.23
N ASP A 84 11.96 12.51 24.24
CA ASP A 84 11.17 13.76 24.26
C ASP A 84 9.70 13.48 23.91
N LYS A 85 8.84 13.48 24.94
CA LYS A 85 7.39 13.28 24.79
C LYS A 85 6.69 14.38 23.97
N ASN A 86 7.30 15.55 23.78
CA ASN A 86 6.78 16.57 22.87
C ASN A 86 7.11 16.24 21.40
N ARG A 87 8.17 15.47 21.17
CA ARG A 87 8.63 15.10 19.83
C ARG A 87 7.88 13.89 19.28
N ILE A 88 7.70 12.85 20.08
CA ILE A 88 6.95 11.63 19.76
C ILE A 88 6.01 11.27 20.91
N ASN A 89 4.75 11.03 20.58
CA ASN A 89 3.69 10.60 21.48
C ASN A 89 2.55 10.01 20.63
N GLY A 90 1.57 9.38 21.28
CA GLY A 90 0.45 8.71 20.61
C GLY A 90 -0.32 9.60 19.67
N LYS A 91 -0.56 10.87 20.04
CA LYS A 91 -1.22 11.84 19.16
C LYS A 91 -0.43 12.09 17.88
N LYS A 92 0.88 12.35 17.99
CA LYS A 92 1.75 12.58 16.83
C LYS A 92 1.88 11.35 15.95
N LEU A 93 1.96 10.16 16.56
CA LEU A 93 2.02 8.90 15.84
C LEU A 93 0.78 8.67 14.97
N LEU A 94 -0.42 8.95 15.49
CA LEU A 94 -1.66 8.87 14.72
C LEU A 94 -1.76 9.97 13.64
N GLU A 95 -1.28 11.19 13.94
CA GLU A 95 -1.17 12.26 12.93
C GLU A 95 -0.23 11.85 11.78
N TRP A 96 0.88 11.19 12.10
CA TRP A 96 1.85 10.69 11.11
C TRP A 96 1.30 9.51 10.32
N GLU A 97 0.57 8.58 10.94
CA GLU A 97 -0.16 7.52 10.23
C GLU A 97 -1.13 8.12 9.21
N ALA A 98 -1.95 9.09 9.64
CA ALA A 98 -2.92 9.73 8.75
C ALA A 98 -2.27 10.49 7.57
N LYS A 99 -1.10 11.10 7.77
CA LYS A 99 -0.39 11.85 6.72
C LYS A 99 0.43 10.97 5.78
N SER A 100 1.03 9.90 6.32
CA SER A 100 1.95 9.05 5.57
C SER A 100 1.26 7.84 4.94
N ASN A 101 0.12 7.42 5.49
CA ASN A 101 -0.54 6.14 5.20
C ASN A 101 0.36 4.93 5.55
N LEU A 102 1.20 5.07 6.58
CA LEU A 102 2.01 3.98 7.13
C LEU A 102 1.38 3.52 8.45
N ASP A 103 1.22 2.22 8.64
CA ASP A 103 0.71 1.64 9.89
C ASP A 103 1.47 2.23 11.08
N VAL A 104 0.74 2.80 12.04
CA VAL A 104 1.30 3.41 13.24
C VAL A 104 2.22 2.46 14.02
N ARG A 105 1.92 1.16 14.00
CA ARG A 105 2.79 0.13 14.62
C ARG A 105 4.12 0.02 13.87
N GLY A 106 4.10 0.15 12.55
CA GLY A 106 5.27 0.25 11.71
C GLY A 106 6.07 1.53 11.96
N ILE A 107 5.41 2.68 12.13
CA ILE A 107 6.05 3.95 12.49
C ILE A 107 6.83 3.83 13.80
N VAL A 108 6.20 3.27 14.84
CA VAL A 108 6.85 3.03 16.15
C VAL A 108 8.04 2.09 16.00
N ALA A 109 7.88 0.98 15.28
CA ALA A 109 8.95 0.01 15.07
C ALA A 109 10.16 0.61 14.32
N ILE A 110 9.92 1.46 13.33
CA ILE A 110 10.98 2.17 12.60
C ILE A 110 11.66 3.18 13.53
N ALA A 111 10.91 4.06 14.19
CA ALA A 111 11.48 5.08 15.08
C ALA A 111 12.34 4.46 16.20
N LEU A 112 11.88 3.34 16.77
CA LEU A 112 12.62 2.63 17.82
C LEU A 112 13.92 2.04 17.29
N ASN A 113 13.88 1.35 16.14
CA ASN A 113 15.05 0.68 15.59
C ASN A 113 16.05 1.63 14.92
N GLU A 114 15.60 2.74 14.33
CA GLU A 114 16.47 3.70 13.65
C GLU A 114 17.25 4.57 14.64
N SER A 115 16.58 5.02 15.72
CA SER A 115 17.17 6.05 16.57
C SER A 115 16.76 5.98 18.03
N SER A 116 16.18 4.87 18.48
CA SER A 116 15.63 4.76 19.85
C SER A 116 14.67 5.90 20.16
N LEU A 117 13.71 6.17 19.25
CA LEU A 117 12.73 7.27 19.38
C LEU A 117 13.37 8.67 19.32
N GLY A 118 14.45 8.81 18.55
CA GLY A 118 15.16 10.07 18.36
C GLY A 118 16.22 10.39 19.42
N THR A 119 16.58 9.43 20.28
CA THR A 119 17.56 9.62 21.36
C THR A 119 18.98 9.15 20.99
N ALA A 120 19.17 8.58 19.80
CA ALA A 120 20.45 8.02 19.36
C ALA A 120 20.85 8.50 17.96
N GLY A 121 22.17 8.52 17.72
CA GLY A 121 22.75 8.85 16.42
C GLY A 121 22.43 10.27 15.96
N VAL A 122 22.32 10.46 14.64
CA VAL A 122 22.05 11.77 14.01
C VAL A 122 20.73 12.37 14.48
N ALA A 123 19.77 11.53 14.87
CA ALA A 123 18.46 12.00 15.32
C ALA A 123 18.50 12.87 16.58
N THR A 124 19.61 12.89 17.32
CA THR A 124 19.80 13.82 18.45
C THR A 124 20.07 15.26 18.01
N ASN A 125 20.44 15.47 16.74
CA ASN A 125 20.77 16.79 16.21
C ASN A 125 19.50 17.62 16.01
N PRO A 126 19.54 18.94 16.31
CA PRO A 126 18.40 19.82 16.07
C PRO A 126 17.97 19.80 14.59
N GLY A 127 16.72 19.43 14.34
CA GLY A 127 16.15 19.37 12.99
C GLY A 127 16.30 18.02 12.28
N ALA A 128 17.14 17.10 12.78
CA ALA A 128 17.21 15.73 12.27
C ALA A 128 15.92 14.96 12.56
N ASN A 129 15.52 14.07 11.65
CA ASN A 129 14.42 13.16 11.90
C ASN A 129 14.86 11.85 12.59
N MET A 130 13.90 11.22 13.29
CA MET A 130 14.10 9.95 14.00
C MET A 130 14.06 8.70 13.09
N PHE A 131 13.78 8.86 11.80
CA PHE A 131 13.51 7.77 10.86
C PHE A 131 14.69 7.45 9.93
N GLY A 132 15.83 8.13 10.11
CA GLY A 132 17.01 7.99 9.24
C GLY A 132 16.78 8.49 7.81
N PHE A 133 15.67 9.18 7.54
CA PHE A 133 15.33 9.65 6.20
C PHE A 133 16.29 10.77 5.79
N GLY A 134 16.95 10.59 4.65
CA GLY A 134 17.97 11.52 4.17
C GLY A 134 19.31 11.43 4.92
N ALA A 135 19.49 10.49 5.85
CA ALA A 135 20.81 10.21 6.43
C ALA A 135 21.58 9.27 5.51
N TYR A 136 22.52 9.81 4.73
CA TYR A 136 23.41 9.00 3.90
C TYR A 136 24.72 8.71 4.63
N ASP A 137 25.35 7.55 4.44
CA ASP A 137 26.65 7.25 5.06
C ASP A 137 27.72 8.31 4.74
N SER A 138 27.66 8.90 3.55
CA SER A 138 28.56 9.97 3.10
C SER A 138 28.17 11.37 3.61
N ASN A 139 26.92 11.55 4.05
CA ASN A 139 26.40 12.82 4.54
C ASN A 139 25.21 12.60 5.50
N PRO A 140 25.48 12.12 6.73
CA PRO A 140 24.42 11.78 7.69
C PRO A 140 23.59 13.01 8.09
N GLU A 141 24.21 14.18 8.16
CA GLU A 141 23.58 15.45 8.53
C GLU A 141 22.56 15.97 7.52
N TYR A 142 22.49 15.37 6.32
CA TYR A 142 21.45 15.73 5.35
C TYR A 142 20.03 15.44 5.89
N ALA A 143 19.90 14.55 6.88
CA ALA A 143 18.67 14.33 7.64
C ALA A 143 18.12 15.59 8.34
N ASN A 144 18.96 16.58 8.63
CA ASN A 144 18.56 17.84 9.28
C ASN A 144 17.63 18.71 8.40
N ASN A 145 17.52 18.39 7.11
CA ASN A 145 16.63 19.10 6.18
C ASN A 145 15.18 18.58 6.23
N PHE A 146 14.93 17.50 6.98
CA PHE A 146 13.61 16.87 7.07
C PHE A 146 13.25 16.67 8.53
N ASN A 147 12.23 17.39 9.01
CA ASN A 147 11.66 17.10 10.32
C ASN A 147 10.96 15.73 10.32
N ASP A 148 10.59 15.23 11.51
CA ASP A 148 10.00 13.90 11.68
C ASP A 148 8.76 13.67 10.80
N GLU A 149 7.88 14.66 10.67
CA GLU A 149 6.67 14.56 9.86
C GLU A 149 6.97 14.47 8.35
N VAL A 150 7.86 15.34 7.85
CA VAL A 150 8.26 15.31 6.44
C VAL A 150 9.00 14.00 6.14
N ALA A 151 9.82 13.54 7.08
CA ALA A 151 10.59 12.32 6.96
C ALA A 151 9.70 11.07 6.88
N VAL A 152 8.70 10.91 7.75
CA VAL A 152 7.83 9.72 7.71
C VAL A 152 6.97 9.67 6.44
N VAL A 153 6.50 10.82 5.95
CA VAL A 153 5.79 10.91 4.67
C VAL A 153 6.73 10.58 3.50
N GLY A 154 7.92 11.18 3.48
CA GLY A 154 8.93 10.95 2.45
C GLY A 154 9.41 9.50 2.41
N LEU A 155 9.67 8.90 3.57
CA LEU A 155 10.02 7.49 3.74
C LEU A 155 8.92 6.60 3.17
N THR A 156 7.66 6.90 3.45
CA THR A 156 6.56 6.06 2.97
C THR A 156 6.41 6.14 1.45
N GLN A 157 6.43 7.35 0.88
CA GLN A 157 6.28 7.53 -0.56
C GLN A 157 7.47 6.99 -1.37
N GLN A 158 8.69 7.27 -0.92
CA GLN A 158 9.90 6.90 -1.68
C GLN A 158 10.33 5.47 -1.38
N THR A 159 10.46 5.13 -0.09
CA THR A 159 11.09 3.88 0.32
C THR A 159 10.08 2.74 0.38
N ILE A 160 8.92 2.94 1.01
CA ILE A 160 7.93 1.87 1.17
C ILE A 160 7.20 1.63 -0.16
N ILE A 161 6.69 2.68 -0.80
CA ILE A 161 5.92 2.59 -2.04
C ILE A 161 6.83 2.55 -3.27
N GLY A 162 7.58 3.64 -3.53
CA GLY A 162 8.38 3.79 -4.74
C GLY A 162 9.43 2.69 -4.91
N ASN A 163 10.11 2.32 -3.83
CA ASN A 163 11.10 1.25 -3.81
C ASN A 163 10.52 -0.12 -3.46
N LYS A 164 9.20 -0.28 -3.36
CA LYS A 164 8.51 -1.56 -3.15
C LYS A 164 8.94 -2.31 -1.88
N ASN A 165 9.06 -1.62 -0.74
CA ASN A 165 9.48 -2.19 0.54
C ASN A 165 8.29 -2.38 1.50
N GLN A 166 7.17 -2.88 1.00
CA GLN A 166 5.90 -2.88 1.71
C GLN A 166 5.85 -3.80 2.95
N THR A 167 6.78 -4.75 3.10
CA THR A 167 6.85 -5.62 4.28
C THR A 167 8.27 -5.68 4.82
N PHE A 168 8.42 -5.94 6.13
CA PHE A 168 9.75 -6.12 6.72
C PHE A 168 10.49 -7.34 6.18
N LYS A 169 9.77 -8.39 5.79
CA LYS A 169 10.35 -9.52 5.06
C LYS A 169 10.95 -9.10 3.72
N ILE A 170 10.22 -8.31 2.91
CA ILE A 170 10.72 -7.83 1.63
C ILE A 170 11.99 -6.98 1.84
N GLN A 171 12.01 -6.16 2.88
CA GLN A 171 13.18 -5.33 3.21
C GLN A 171 14.42 -6.18 3.53
N ASP A 172 14.30 -7.20 4.40
CA ASP A 172 15.39 -8.13 4.70
C ASP A 172 15.83 -8.95 3.48
N ASP A 173 14.88 -9.44 2.68
CA ASP A 173 15.16 -10.22 1.47
C ASP A 173 15.92 -9.38 0.44
N LYS A 174 15.56 -8.10 0.29
CA LYS A 174 16.29 -7.18 -0.57
C LYS A 174 17.67 -6.82 -0.04
N ALA A 175 17.83 -6.63 1.28
CA ALA A 175 19.15 -6.41 1.87
C ALA A 175 20.09 -7.60 1.56
N LYS A 176 19.60 -8.84 1.67
CA LYS A 176 20.34 -10.05 1.29
C LYS A 176 20.66 -10.11 -0.21
N LYS A 177 19.67 -9.83 -1.07
CA LYS A 177 19.89 -9.78 -2.53
C LYS A 177 20.91 -8.71 -2.91
N PHE A 178 20.87 -7.55 -2.27
CA PHE A 178 21.82 -6.47 -2.50
C PHE A 178 23.24 -6.87 -2.08
N ALA A 179 23.39 -7.45 -0.88
CA ALA A 179 24.68 -7.96 -0.41
C ALA A 179 25.27 -9.05 -1.33
N ASN A 180 24.40 -9.84 -1.97
CA ASN A 180 24.79 -10.88 -2.92
C ASN A 180 24.94 -10.37 -4.38
N GLY A 181 24.68 -9.09 -4.65
CA GLY A 181 24.73 -8.52 -6.00
C GLY A 181 23.61 -8.99 -6.95
N THR A 182 22.52 -9.55 -6.43
CA THR A 182 21.42 -10.14 -7.21
C THR A 182 20.14 -9.28 -7.22
N LEU A 183 20.14 -8.11 -6.58
CA LEU A 183 18.96 -7.24 -6.54
C LEU A 183 18.79 -6.52 -7.89
N ASN A 184 17.64 -6.70 -8.54
CA ASN A 184 17.29 -5.94 -9.75
C ASN A 184 16.48 -4.69 -9.37
N THR A 185 17.16 -3.56 -9.21
CA THR A 185 16.54 -2.30 -8.77
C THR A 185 15.51 -1.74 -9.76
N ALA A 186 15.60 -2.09 -11.06
CA ALA A 186 14.63 -1.64 -12.05
C ALA A 186 13.25 -2.28 -11.86
N THR A 187 13.21 -3.55 -11.44
CA THR A 187 11.95 -4.28 -11.24
C THR A 187 11.54 -4.38 -9.77
N GLU A 188 12.51 -4.48 -8.87
CA GLU A 188 12.29 -4.71 -7.44
C GLU A 188 12.37 -3.43 -6.61
N GLY A 189 12.89 -2.32 -7.15
CA GLY A 189 13.15 -1.10 -6.40
C GLY A 189 14.39 -1.17 -5.51
N GLY A 190 14.74 -0.04 -4.89
CA GLY A 190 15.89 0.05 -3.99
C GLY A 190 15.71 -0.65 -2.63
N VAL A 191 16.82 -0.90 -1.94
CA VAL A 191 16.80 -1.34 -0.53
C VAL A 191 16.33 -0.20 0.38
N TYR A 192 15.72 -0.54 1.52
CA TYR A 192 15.53 0.42 2.62
C TYR A 192 16.79 0.51 3.50
N PHE A 193 17.37 -0.64 3.85
CA PHE A 193 18.63 -0.75 4.58
C PHE A 193 19.46 -1.88 3.99
N THR A 194 20.75 -1.89 4.28
CA THR A 194 21.71 -2.90 3.81
C THR A 194 22.08 -3.93 4.87
N ASP A 195 21.62 -3.76 6.12
CA ASP A 195 21.81 -4.73 7.20
C ASP A 195 21.19 -6.09 6.86
N THR A 196 21.99 -7.15 6.94
CA THR A 196 21.58 -8.54 6.68
C THR A 196 21.37 -9.35 7.95
N THR A 197 21.55 -8.75 9.13
CA THR A 197 21.41 -9.43 10.44
C THR A 197 19.98 -9.54 10.94
N GLY A 198 18.97 -9.14 10.14
CA GLY A 198 17.55 -9.27 10.46
C GLY A 198 16.92 -8.02 11.08
N SER A 199 17.26 -6.83 10.56
CA SER A 199 16.60 -5.57 10.94
C SER A 199 15.08 -5.64 10.77
N GLY A 200 14.58 -6.23 9.68
CA GLY A 200 13.16 -6.41 9.44
C GLY A 200 12.49 -7.26 10.52
N LYS A 201 13.11 -8.38 10.92
CA LYS A 201 12.61 -9.21 12.03
C LYS A 201 12.52 -8.45 13.34
N ARG A 202 13.54 -7.68 13.71
CA ARG A 202 13.51 -6.87 14.94
C ARG A 202 12.38 -5.83 14.92
N ARG A 203 12.11 -5.21 13.77
CA ARG A 203 10.98 -4.28 13.63
C ARG A 203 9.63 -5.00 13.71
N ALA A 204 9.51 -6.19 13.11
CA ALA A 204 8.31 -7.03 13.22
C ALA A 204 8.04 -7.47 14.67
N GLU A 205 9.09 -7.80 15.44
CA GLU A 205 8.98 -8.10 16.87
C GLU A 205 8.46 -6.91 17.67
N THR A 206 8.90 -5.68 17.36
CA THR A 206 8.35 -4.47 17.98
C THR A 206 6.87 -4.29 17.62
N MET A 207 6.48 -4.48 16.35
CA MET A 207 5.07 -4.45 15.95
C MET A 207 4.24 -5.49 16.72
N GLN A 208 4.74 -6.72 16.88
CA GLN A 208 4.04 -7.77 17.64
C GLN A 208 3.83 -7.37 19.10
N LYS A 209 4.86 -6.80 19.74
CA LYS A 209 4.77 -6.37 21.15
C LYS A 209 3.74 -5.26 21.32
N LEU A 210 3.73 -4.28 20.42
CA LEU A 210 2.74 -3.20 20.44
C LEU A 210 1.32 -3.74 20.17
N ASP A 211 1.16 -4.66 19.22
CA ASP A 211 -0.13 -5.28 18.93
C ASP A 211 -0.69 -6.05 20.14
N THR A 212 0.18 -6.82 20.80
CA THR A 212 -0.15 -7.55 22.03
C THR A 212 -0.51 -6.58 23.16
N PHE A 213 0.25 -5.49 23.32
CA PHE A 213 -0.04 -4.46 24.30
C PHE A 213 -1.42 -3.83 24.05
N ILE A 214 -1.76 -3.52 22.79
CA ILE A 214 -3.07 -2.99 22.41
C ILE A 214 -4.19 -3.95 22.84
N ASP A 215 -4.04 -5.26 22.58
CA ASP A 215 -5.02 -6.28 23.00
C ASP A 215 -5.21 -6.32 24.51
N GLU A 216 -4.11 -6.27 25.27
CA GLU A 216 -4.12 -6.27 26.73
C GLU A 216 -4.70 -4.97 27.32
N HIS A 217 -4.70 -3.88 26.56
CA HIS A 217 -5.13 -2.54 26.98
C HIS A 217 -6.40 -2.09 26.25
N GLY A 218 -7.41 -2.96 26.25
CA GLY A 218 -8.76 -2.68 25.76
C GLY A 218 -9.02 -3.08 24.31
N GLY A 219 -8.00 -3.56 23.60
CA GLY A 219 -8.10 -3.98 22.21
C GLY A 219 -8.49 -2.83 21.29
N THR A 220 -8.98 -3.20 20.11
CA THR A 220 -9.54 -2.26 19.13
C THR A 220 -10.95 -2.68 18.75
N PRO A 221 -11.82 -1.73 18.39
CA PRO A 221 -13.05 -2.09 17.70
C PRO A 221 -12.69 -2.84 16.40
N LYS A 222 -13.59 -3.71 15.95
CA LYS A 222 -13.49 -4.22 14.57
C LYS A 222 -13.45 -3.02 13.63
N ALA A 223 -12.63 -3.11 12.59
CA ALA A 223 -12.73 -2.17 11.48
C ALA A 223 -14.21 -2.09 11.08
N PRO A 224 -14.75 -0.89 10.78
CA PRO A 224 -16.11 -0.80 10.30
C PRO A 224 -16.19 -1.76 9.12
N GLU A 225 -17.05 -2.79 9.24
CA GLU A 225 -17.43 -3.53 8.06
C GLU A 225 -17.83 -2.47 7.03
N GLN A 226 -17.50 -2.70 5.77
CA GLN A 226 -18.23 -2.01 4.75
C GLN A 226 -19.72 -2.36 4.97
N THR A 227 -20.46 -1.57 5.76
CA THR A 227 -21.73 -1.09 5.27
C THR A 227 -21.34 -0.50 3.93
N THR A 228 -21.55 -1.28 2.88
CA THR A 228 -21.43 -0.87 1.48
C THR A 228 -21.98 0.54 1.45
N GLY A 229 -21.06 1.50 1.49
CA GLY A 229 -21.41 2.89 1.62
C GLY A 229 -22.10 3.17 0.31
N LYS A 230 -23.43 3.14 0.33
CA LYS A 230 -24.23 3.77 -0.69
C LYS A 230 -23.74 5.21 -0.73
N THR A 231 -22.79 5.51 -1.60
CA THR A 231 -22.85 6.81 -2.26
C THR A 231 -24.24 6.82 -2.86
N ARG A 232 -25.02 7.85 -2.52
CA ARG A 232 -26.41 7.98 -2.96
C ARG A 232 -26.57 7.96 -4.50
N ASP A 233 -25.44 7.90 -5.22
CA ASP A 233 -25.30 7.87 -6.68
C ASP A 233 -24.64 6.59 -7.27
N GLY A 234 -24.54 5.49 -6.50
CA GLY A 234 -24.18 4.17 -7.06
C GLY A 234 -22.73 4.01 -7.55
N GLY A 235 -21.78 4.73 -6.94
CA GLY A 235 -20.41 4.93 -7.46
C GLY A 235 -19.41 3.77 -7.41
N GLY A 236 -19.76 2.58 -6.89
CA GLY A 236 -18.86 1.42 -6.78
C GLY A 236 -17.55 1.67 -6.00
N VAL A 237 -16.76 0.62 -5.76
CA VAL A 237 -15.47 0.72 -5.02
C VAL A 237 -14.32 0.65 -6.01
N THR A 238 -13.61 1.76 -6.23
CA THR A 238 -12.52 1.87 -7.23
C THR A 238 -11.15 1.49 -6.63
N SER A 239 -10.32 0.74 -7.37
CA SER A 239 -8.99 0.25 -6.98
C SER A 239 -7.99 0.30 -8.15
N ASN A 240 -6.69 0.41 -7.84
CA ASN A 240 -5.61 0.24 -8.86
C ASN A 240 -5.33 -1.22 -9.16
N ASP A 241 -5.50 -2.08 -8.16
CA ASP A 241 -5.26 -3.52 -8.25
C ASP A 241 -6.58 -4.29 -8.25
N ILE A 242 -6.55 -5.54 -8.70
CA ILE A 242 -7.73 -6.42 -8.68
C ILE A 242 -8.18 -6.58 -7.22
N PRO A 243 -9.43 -6.20 -6.88
CA PRO A 243 -9.93 -6.29 -5.51
C PRO A 243 -9.93 -7.72 -4.98
N VAL A 244 -9.68 -7.87 -3.67
CA VAL A 244 -9.62 -9.17 -3.00
C VAL A 244 -10.88 -9.99 -3.25
N GLY A 245 -10.69 -11.28 -3.55
CA GLY A 245 -11.77 -12.21 -3.85
C GLY A 245 -12.33 -12.08 -5.26
N TYR A 246 -11.74 -11.25 -6.12
CA TYR A 246 -12.00 -11.26 -7.55
C TYR A 246 -10.75 -11.68 -8.33
N SER A 247 -10.94 -12.10 -9.58
CA SER A 247 -9.87 -12.55 -10.46
C SER A 247 -10.17 -12.23 -11.91
N LEU A 248 -9.13 -12.02 -12.71
CA LEU A 248 -9.26 -11.96 -14.16
C LEU A 248 -9.15 -13.35 -14.75
N THR A 249 -10.05 -13.69 -15.67
CA THR A 249 -9.95 -14.93 -16.47
C THR A 249 -8.78 -14.89 -17.44
N THR A 250 -8.45 -13.70 -17.95
CA THR A 250 -7.31 -13.42 -18.82
C THR A 250 -6.57 -12.20 -18.30
N ALA A 251 -5.24 -12.27 -18.09
CA ALA A 251 -4.45 -11.11 -17.69
C ALA A 251 -4.58 -9.98 -18.71
N ILE A 252 -4.67 -8.72 -18.29
CA ILE A 252 -4.75 -7.58 -19.22
C ILE A 252 -3.37 -7.33 -19.83
N ASP A 253 -3.28 -7.36 -21.16
CA ASP A 253 -2.06 -7.08 -21.91
C ASP A 253 -2.36 -6.03 -22.99
N THR A 254 -1.85 -4.83 -22.79
CA THR A 254 -2.12 -3.68 -23.66
C THR A 254 -1.15 -3.57 -24.83
N THR A 255 -0.12 -4.43 -24.93
CA THR A 255 0.93 -4.33 -25.96
C THR A 255 0.40 -4.43 -27.38
N GLY A 256 -0.71 -5.15 -27.60
CA GLY A 256 -1.37 -5.31 -28.89
C GLY A 256 -2.56 -4.36 -29.14
N TYR A 257 -2.85 -3.42 -28.24
CA TYR A 257 -4.05 -2.59 -28.34
C TYR A 257 -3.92 -1.54 -29.45
N ILE A 258 -4.86 -1.54 -30.38
CA ILE A 258 -4.85 -0.61 -31.53
C ILE A 258 -5.49 0.73 -31.15
N THR A 259 -5.10 1.80 -31.85
CA THR A 259 -5.56 3.18 -31.63
C THR A 259 -6.22 3.80 -32.87
N SER A 260 -6.43 3.00 -33.92
CA SER A 260 -6.98 3.47 -35.20
C SER A 260 -8.49 3.75 -35.17
N THR A 261 -9.18 3.41 -34.09
CA THR A 261 -10.65 3.48 -33.96
C THR A 261 -11.05 4.42 -32.83
N TYR A 262 -10.51 4.19 -31.63
CA TYR A 262 -10.72 5.01 -30.45
C TYR A 262 -9.41 5.64 -29.96
N PRO A 263 -9.45 6.88 -29.42
CA PRO A 263 -8.25 7.56 -28.94
C PRO A 263 -7.57 6.81 -27.80
N TRP A 264 -6.25 6.69 -27.88
CA TRP A 264 -5.44 5.99 -26.88
C TRP A 264 -5.74 6.47 -25.45
N GLY A 265 -5.78 5.53 -24.52
CA GLY A 265 -5.93 5.80 -23.10
C GLY A 265 -7.33 6.22 -22.66
N GLN A 266 -8.31 6.27 -23.57
CA GLN A 266 -9.71 6.52 -23.23
C GLN A 266 -10.46 5.24 -22.81
N CYS A 267 -11.57 5.40 -22.11
CA CYS A 267 -12.44 4.30 -21.69
C CYS A 267 -12.91 3.42 -22.87
N THR A 268 -13.33 4.04 -23.98
CA THR A 268 -13.77 3.36 -25.20
C THR A 268 -12.64 2.59 -25.90
N TRP A 269 -11.43 3.17 -25.95
CA TRP A 269 -10.23 2.50 -26.45
C TRP A 269 -9.91 1.24 -25.65
N TYR A 270 -9.98 1.34 -24.33
CA TYR A 270 -9.69 0.21 -23.46
C TYR A 270 -10.70 -0.91 -23.66
N VAL A 271 -12.00 -0.62 -23.56
CA VAL A 271 -13.06 -1.66 -23.64
C VAL A 271 -13.09 -2.33 -25.01
N PHE A 272 -12.92 -1.57 -26.09
CA PHE A 272 -12.86 -2.13 -27.45
C PHE A 272 -11.73 -3.15 -27.61
N ASN A 273 -10.53 -2.81 -27.13
CA ASN A 273 -9.38 -3.70 -27.25
C ASN A 273 -9.44 -4.85 -26.23
N ARG A 274 -9.92 -4.59 -25.01
CA ARG A 274 -10.08 -5.62 -23.97
C ARG A 274 -11.07 -6.70 -24.41
N GLY A 275 -12.19 -6.32 -25.02
CA GLY A 275 -13.11 -7.27 -25.64
C GLY A 275 -12.38 -8.18 -26.62
N LYS A 276 -11.63 -7.61 -27.58
CA LYS A 276 -10.87 -8.40 -28.56
C LYS A 276 -9.88 -9.35 -27.91
N GLN A 277 -9.21 -8.92 -26.85
CA GLN A 277 -8.24 -9.73 -26.12
C GLN A 277 -8.88 -11.02 -25.55
N VAL A 278 -10.17 -10.99 -25.20
CA VAL A 278 -10.91 -12.15 -24.68
C VAL A 278 -11.89 -12.75 -25.71
N GLY A 279 -11.76 -12.37 -26.99
CA GLY A 279 -12.54 -12.94 -28.08
C GLY A 279 -13.93 -12.32 -28.28
N VAL A 280 -14.25 -11.19 -27.65
CA VAL A 280 -15.50 -10.45 -27.81
C VAL A 280 -15.32 -9.25 -28.74
N ASN A 281 -16.17 -9.10 -29.74
CA ASN A 281 -16.06 -8.01 -30.70
C ASN A 281 -17.06 -6.89 -30.42
N PHE A 282 -16.55 -5.66 -30.33
CA PHE A 282 -17.33 -4.43 -30.36
C PHE A 282 -17.10 -3.68 -31.67
N ASP A 283 -18.04 -2.84 -32.06
CA ASP A 283 -17.94 -2.05 -33.28
C ASP A 283 -16.88 -0.94 -33.11
N PRO A 284 -16.09 -0.62 -34.14
CA PRO A 284 -15.04 0.39 -34.04
C PRO A 284 -15.55 1.83 -33.86
N PHE A 285 -16.85 2.09 -34.03
CA PHE A 285 -17.44 3.44 -34.04
C PHE A 285 -18.78 3.50 -33.29
N MET A 286 -18.76 3.16 -32.00
CA MET A 286 -19.94 3.22 -31.10
C MET A 286 -20.11 4.57 -30.37
N GLY A 287 -19.23 5.54 -30.62
CA GLY A 287 -19.27 6.86 -29.98
C GLY A 287 -18.65 6.87 -28.58
N ASN A 288 -19.10 7.80 -27.74
CA ASN A 288 -18.65 7.99 -26.35
C ASN A 288 -19.13 6.85 -25.43
N GLY A 289 -18.52 6.70 -24.26
CA GLY A 289 -18.77 5.55 -23.39
C GLY A 289 -20.24 5.34 -23.02
N GLY A 290 -20.97 6.41 -22.69
CA GLY A 290 -22.40 6.32 -22.37
C GLY A 290 -23.32 6.11 -23.59
N GLN A 291 -22.80 6.21 -24.82
CA GLN A 291 -23.58 6.04 -26.05
C GLN A 291 -23.62 4.59 -26.52
N TRP A 292 -22.71 3.73 -26.02
CA TRP A 292 -22.61 2.34 -26.48
C TRP A 292 -23.90 1.55 -26.24
N MET A 293 -24.64 1.84 -25.16
CA MET A 293 -25.95 1.24 -24.90
C MET A 293 -27.02 1.52 -25.96
N ASN A 294 -26.82 2.52 -26.81
CA ASN A 294 -27.77 2.91 -27.86
C ASN A 294 -27.31 2.51 -29.26
N LYS A 295 -26.19 1.77 -29.39
CA LYS A 295 -25.67 1.36 -30.69
C LYS A 295 -26.59 0.31 -31.33
N ALA A 296 -27.14 0.64 -32.50
CA ALA A 296 -27.90 -0.31 -33.30
C ALA A 296 -27.06 -1.55 -33.66
N GLY A 297 -27.67 -2.74 -33.57
CA GLY A 297 -27.02 -4.01 -33.88
C GLY A 297 -26.31 -4.69 -32.71
N PHE A 298 -26.32 -4.09 -31.52
CA PHE A 298 -25.86 -4.72 -30.28
C PHE A 298 -27.05 -5.03 -29.38
N THR A 299 -26.99 -6.19 -28.73
CA THR A 299 -28.00 -6.55 -27.71
C THR A 299 -27.60 -5.93 -26.39
N THR A 300 -28.57 -5.37 -25.66
CA THR A 300 -28.36 -4.87 -24.31
C THR A 300 -29.16 -5.67 -23.29
N THR A 301 -28.67 -5.69 -22.06
CA THR A 301 -29.32 -6.34 -20.92
C THR A 301 -29.05 -5.55 -19.64
N HIS A 302 -29.88 -5.76 -18.63
CA HIS A 302 -29.65 -5.31 -17.24
C HIS A 302 -29.15 -6.46 -16.34
N THR A 303 -28.99 -7.65 -16.90
CA THR A 303 -28.39 -8.79 -16.18
C THR A 303 -26.88 -8.72 -16.32
N PRO A 304 -26.11 -8.61 -15.22
CA PRO A 304 -24.67 -8.58 -15.29
C PRO A 304 -24.12 -9.81 -16.01
N THR A 305 -23.31 -9.59 -17.03
CA THR A 305 -22.80 -10.65 -17.92
C THR A 305 -21.29 -10.49 -18.06
N GLU A 306 -20.53 -11.55 -17.75
CA GLU A 306 -19.08 -11.54 -17.96
C GLU A 306 -18.74 -11.25 -19.42
N HIS A 307 -17.64 -10.51 -19.62
CA HIS A 307 -17.13 -10.09 -20.92
C HIS A 307 -18.05 -9.18 -21.75
N SER A 308 -19.07 -8.59 -21.12
CA SER A 308 -19.85 -7.50 -21.71
C SER A 308 -19.22 -6.14 -21.44
N ALA A 309 -19.64 -5.13 -22.21
CA ALA A 309 -19.29 -3.73 -21.93
C ALA A 309 -20.38 -3.10 -21.05
N LEU A 310 -20.02 -2.57 -19.88
CA LEU A 310 -20.93 -1.87 -18.99
C LEU A 310 -20.93 -0.38 -19.36
N SER A 311 -22.03 0.11 -19.91
CA SER A 311 -22.19 1.50 -20.37
C SER A 311 -22.91 2.32 -19.31
N PHE A 312 -22.27 3.40 -18.87
CA PHE A 312 -22.81 4.34 -17.89
C PHE A 312 -23.34 5.58 -18.61
N ILE A 313 -24.61 5.93 -18.36
CA ILE A 313 -25.14 7.22 -18.80
C ILE A 313 -24.38 8.38 -18.12
N PRO A 314 -24.43 9.60 -18.67
CA PRO A 314 -23.78 10.75 -18.05
C PRO A 314 -24.17 10.94 -16.58
N GLY A 315 -23.17 11.06 -15.70
CA GLY A 315 -23.35 11.20 -14.25
C GLY A 315 -23.63 9.90 -13.47
N GLN A 316 -23.96 8.78 -14.12
CA GLN A 316 -24.23 7.51 -13.42
C GLN A 316 -22.96 6.93 -12.82
N ALA A 317 -22.99 6.55 -11.54
CA ALA A 317 -21.84 5.97 -10.83
C ALA A 317 -20.57 6.84 -10.91
N GLY A 318 -20.72 8.16 -10.97
CA GLY A 318 -19.60 9.10 -11.10
C GLY A 318 -19.02 9.20 -12.52
N ALA A 319 -19.72 8.70 -13.54
CA ALA A 319 -19.35 8.87 -14.94
C ALA A 319 -19.34 10.35 -15.35
N ASP A 320 -18.59 10.67 -16.41
CA ASP A 320 -18.49 12.03 -16.94
C ASP A 320 -19.90 12.60 -17.25
N PRO A 321 -20.22 13.84 -16.82
CA PRO A 321 -21.56 14.41 -16.93
C PRO A 321 -21.99 14.74 -18.37
N ILE A 322 -21.08 14.65 -19.34
CA ILE A 322 -21.37 14.88 -20.77
C ILE A 322 -21.23 13.58 -21.55
N TYR A 323 -20.15 12.84 -21.34
CA TYR A 323 -19.78 11.70 -22.20
C TYR A 323 -20.21 10.34 -21.65
N GLY A 324 -20.63 10.28 -20.38
CA GLY A 324 -20.83 9.01 -19.68
C GLY A 324 -19.51 8.25 -19.53
N HIS A 325 -19.60 6.93 -19.36
CA HIS A 325 -18.43 6.07 -19.21
C HIS A 325 -18.70 4.67 -19.77
N ILE A 326 -17.64 3.92 -20.07
CA ILE A 326 -17.73 2.51 -20.48
C ILE A 326 -16.64 1.71 -19.78
N ALA A 327 -17.01 0.58 -19.23
CA ALA A 327 -16.12 -0.36 -18.57
C ALA A 327 -16.31 -1.77 -19.12
N PHE A 328 -15.37 -2.66 -18.83
CA PHE A 328 -15.44 -4.06 -19.23
C PHE A 328 -15.76 -4.94 -18.01
N VAL A 329 -16.74 -5.83 -18.12
CA VAL A 329 -17.10 -6.76 -17.03
C VAL A 329 -16.13 -7.92 -17.01
N GLU A 330 -15.27 -7.97 -16.00
CA GLU A 330 -14.24 -8.99 -15.86
C GLU A 330 -14.75 -10.25 -15.18
N GLN A 331 -15.63 -10.10 -14.18
CA GLN A 331 -16.17 -11.22 -13.42
C GLN A 331 -17.57 -10.90 -12.87
N VAL A 332 -18.46 -11.88 -12.90
CA VAL A 332 -19.77 -11.85 -12.23
C VAL A 332 -19.80 -12.99 -11.21
N LYS A 333 -19.94 -12.65 -9.93
CA LYS A 333 -20.00 -13.65 -8.86
C LYS A 333 -21.39 -14.28 -8.78
N SER A 334 -21.46 -15.42 -8.10
CA SER A 334 -22.71 -16.15 -7.84
C SER A 334 -23.74 -15.36 -7.03
N ASP A 335 -23.30 -14.39 -6.22
CA ASP A 335 -24.18 -13.48 -5.48
C ASP A 335 -24.71 -12.32 -6.35
N GLY A 336 -24.22 -12.20 -7.59
CA GLY A 336 -24.56 -11.15 -8.54
C GLY A 336 -23.67 -9.91 -8.47
N SER A 337 -22.69 -9.86 -7.58
CA SER A 337 -21.73 -8.76 -7.55
C SER A 337 -20.76 -8.85 -8.74
N ILE A 338 -20.23 -7.71 -9.17
CA ILE A 338 -19.37 -7.64 -10.35
C ILE A 338 -18.03 -6.99 -10.08
N LEU A 339 -17.02 -7.44 -10.83
CA LEU A 339 -15.77 -6.74 -11.08
C LEU A 339 -15.82 -6.14 -12.49
N ILE A 340 -15.53 -4.85 -12.58
CA ILE A 340 -15.21 -4.21 -13.84
C ILE A 340 -13.76 -3.76 -13.89
N SER A 341 -13.19 -3.71 -15.09
CA SER A 341 -11.98 -2.99 -15.41
C SER A 341 -12.31 -1.80 -16.32
N GLU A 342 -11.64 -0.68 -16.11
CA GLU A 342 -11.94 0.57 -16.78
C GLU A 342 -10.67 1.42 -16.95
N CYS A 343 -10.69 2.35 -17.91
CA CYS A 343 -9.55 3.21 -18.21
C CYS A 343 -9.97 4.67 -18.22
N ASN A 344 -9.06 5.56 -17.83
CA ASN A 344 -9.29 7.01 -17.73
C ASN A 344 -10.25 7.45 -16.62
N VAL A 345 -10.49 6.62 -15.61
CA VAL A 345 -11.13 7.05 -14.35
C VAL A 345 -10.11 7.66 -13.41
N LYS A 346 -8.92 7.05 -13.32
CA LYS A 346 -7.81 7.51 -12.46
C LYS A 346 -6.73 8.30 -13.19
N GLY A 347 -6.95 8.57 -14.48
CA GLY A 347 -6.03 9.30 -15.36
C GLY A 347 -5.86 8.63 -16.72
N LEU A 348 -5.42 9.40 -17.72
CA LEU A 348 -5.32 8.95 -19.10
C LEU A 348 -4.40 7.73 -19.23
N GLY A 349 -4.90 6.65 -19.84
CA GLY A 349 -4.14 5.40 -20.01
C GLY A 349 -3.96 4.58 -18.74
N ILE A 350 -4.50 5.02 -17.60
CA ILE A 350 -4.47 4.27 -16.35
C ILE A 350 -5.67 3.34 -16.30
N ILE A 351 -5.38 2.04 -16.23
CA ILE A 351 -6.38 1.00 -16.00
C ILE A 351 -6.60 0.87 -14.50
N SER A 352 -7.86 0.86 -14.10
CA SER A 352 -8.30 0.66 -12.73
C SER A 352 -9.45 -0.34 -12.69
N TYR A 353 -9.78 -0.81 -11.50
CA TYR A 353 -10.85 -1.77 -11.27
C TYR A 353 -11.93 -1.16 -10.40
N ARG A 354 -13.16 -1.63 -10.55
CA ARG A 354 -14.24 -1.26 -9.64
C ARG A 354 -15.15 -2.44 -9.37
N THR A 355 -15.67 -2.52 -8.15
CA THR A 355 -16.69 -3.51 -7.81
C THR A 355 -18.02 -2.87 -7.50
N PHE A 356 -19.10 -3.55 -7.89
CA PHE A 356 -20.47 -3.18 -7.53
C PHE A 356 -21.18 -4.38 -6.90
N ASP A 357 -21.98 -4.12 -5.87
CA ASP A 357 -22.89 -5.12 -5.32
C ASP A 357 -23.98 -5.51 -6.34
N ALA A 358 -24.66 -6.62 -6.07
CA ALA A 358 -25.66 -7.17 -6.98
C ALA A 358 -26.85 -6.23 -7.25
N GLU A 359 -27.26 -5.43 -6.26
CA GLU A 359 -28.41 -4.53 -6.41
C GLU A 359 -28.08 -3.31 -7.26
N THR A 360 -26.87 -2.78 -7.08
CA THR A 360 -26.33 -1.69 -7.90
C THR A 360 -26.04 -2.18 -9.32
N ALA A 361 -25.45 -3.37 -9.47
CA ALA A 361 -25.12 -3.95 -10.77
C ALA A 361 -26.37 -4.12 -11.68
N LYS A 362 -27.53 -4.44 -11.11
CA LYS A 362 -28.80 -4.56 -11.87
C LYS A 362 -29.33 -3.23 -12.43
N GLN A 363 -28.81 -2.10 -11.98
CA GLN A 363 -29.23 -0.77 -12.44
C GLN A 363 -28.49 -0.30 -13.71
N PHE A 364 -27.47 -1.04 -14.13
CA PHE A 364 -26.62 -0.68 -15.26
C PHE A 364 -27.06 -1.34 -16.55
N THR A 365 -26.61 -0.78 -17.67
CA THR A 365 -26.84 -1.34 -19.00
C THR A 365 -25.58 -2.01 -19.52
N TYR A 366 -25.69 -3.31 -19.78
CA TYR A 366 -24.63 -4.13 -20.34
C TYR A 366 -24.85 -4.30 -21.84
N VAL A 367 -23.82 -4.06 -22.63
CA VAL A 367 -23.79 -4.20 -24.08
C VAL A 367 -23.07 -5.50 -24.41
N ILE A 368 -23.76 -6.43 -25.06
CA ILE A 368 -23.24 -7.75 -25.41
C ILE A 368 -22.52 -7.67 -26.76
N GLY A 369 -21.22 -7.92 -26.75
CA GLY A 369 -20.41 -8.04 -27.97
C GLY A 369 -20.61 -9.37 -28.69
N HIS A 370 -20.13 -9.46 -29.94
CA HIS A 370 -20.32 -10.61 -30.83
C HIS A 370 -19.11 -11.53 -30.94
#